data_AF-A0A1G2DQB0-F1
#
_entry.id   AF-A0A1G2DQB0-F1
#
_cell.length_a   1.000
_cell.length_b   1.000
_cell.length_c   1.000
_cell.angle_alpha   90.00
_cell.angle_beta   90.00
_cell.angle_gamma   90.00
#
_symmetry.space_group_name_H-M   'P 1'
#
loop_
_entity.id
_entity.type
_entity.pdbx_description
1 polymer ?
#
loop_
_entity_poly.entity_id
_entity_poly.type
_entity_poly.pdbx_seq_one_letter_code
_entity_poly.pdbx_strand_id
1 'polypeptide(L)'
;MIQFLYHDGIEKEIAALERRFRTIRGGLSAFERLCEVQFNPTAPRQIIAPAKLHRITQNDIWTLWKVELVIPKSGLRSNQWPRMWFAVKGVLIAFLCVASHIDNYNDQNMDRLALLRATDFF
;
A
#
# COMPACT_ATOMS: atom_id res chain seq x y z
N MET A 1 -6.95 -9.16 15.37
CA MET A 1 -7.49 -8.67 14.09
C MET A 1 -6.65 -7.47 13.68
N ILE A 2 -6.19 -7.39 12.43
CA ILE A 2 -5.45 -6.21 11.97
C ILE A 2 -6.41 -5.03 11.88
N GLN A 3 -5.97 -3.85 12.28
CA GLN A 3 -6.69 -2.60 12.09
C GLN A 3 -6.06 -1.83 10.94
N PHE A 4 -6.87 -1.55 9.91
CA PHE A 4 -6.48 -0.76 8.76
C PHE A 4 -6.82 0.71 9.00
N LEU A 5 -5.84 1.57 8.76
CA LEU A 5 -5.98 3.03 8.82
C LEU A 5 -5.66 3.59 7.43
N TYR A 6 -6.36 4.64 7.03
CA TYR A 6 -6.16 5.32 5.76
C TYR A 6 -5.82 6.78 6.05
N HIS A 7 -4.70 7.25 5.49
CA HIS A 7 -4.38 8.67 5.51
C HIS A 7 -5.35 9.47 4.62
N ASP A 8 -5.78 10.67 5.02
CA ASP A 8 -6.70 11.51 4.21
C ASP A 8 -6.20 11.75 2.77
N GLY A 9 -4.88 11.83 2.62
CA GLY A 9 -4.22 11.94 1.32
C GLY A 9 -4.42 10.72 0.41
N ILE A 10 -4.34 9.49 0.95
CA ILE A 10 -4.55 8.30 0.12
C ILE A 10 -6.02 8.16 -0.29
N GLU A 11 -6.98 8.58 0.54
CA GLU A 11 -8.39 8.54 0.17
C GLU A 11 -8.68 9.39 -1.08
N LYS A 12 -8.06 10.57 -1.16
CA LYS A 12 -8.15 11.45 -2.34
C LYS A 12 -7.50 10.82 -3.58
N GLU A 13 -6.35 10.18 -3.41
CA GLU A 13 -5.63 9.48 -4.48
C GLU A 13 -6.41 8.27 -5.00
N ILE A 14 -6.99 7.47 -4.10
CA ILE A 14 -7.87 6.34 -4.44
C ILE A 14 -9.08 6.84 -5.22
N ALA A 15 -9.75 7.90 -4.74
CA ALA A 15 -10.91 8.47 -5.43
C ALA A 15 -10.55 8.98 -6.84
N ALA A 16 -9.36 9.55 -7.03
CA ALA A 16 -8.87 9.95 -8.35
C ALA A 16 -8.61 8.73 -9.27
N LEU A 17 -7.99 7.68 -8.74
CA LEU A 17 -7.72 6.45 -9.47
C LEU A 17 -9.00 5.66 -9.80
N GLU A 18 -10.00 5.68 -8.92
CA GLU A 18 -11.29 5.00 -9.09
C GLU A 18 -12.05 5.49 -10.33
N ARG A 19 -11.92 6.78 -10.66
CA ARG A 19 -12.48 7.36 -11.91
C ARG A 19 -11.88 6.74 -13.17
N ARG A 20 -10.64 6.25 -13.09
CA ARG A 20 -9.88 5.66 -14.21
C ARG A 20 -9.93 4.14 -14.20
N PHE A 21 -9.92 3.54 -13.00
CA PHE A 21 -9.82 2.11 -12.76
C PHE A 21 -10.93 1.69 -11.80
N ARG A 22 -12.09 1.33 -12.35
CA ARG A 22 -13.28 0.94 -11.57
C ARG A 22 -13.05 -0.25 -10.63
N THR A 23 -12.00 -1.05 -10.86
CA THR A 23 -11.66 -2.22 -10.03
C THR A 23 -10.71 -1.93 -8.87
N ILE A 24 -10.28 -0.68 -8.66
CA ILE A 24 -9.29 -0.35 -7.63
C ILE A 24 -9.74 -0.74 -6.22
N ARG A 25 -11.01 -0.49 -5.86
CA ARG A 25 -11.56 -0.86 -4.54
C ARG A 25 -11.52 -2.38 -4.31
N GLY A 26 -11.72 -3.16 -5.36
CA GLY A 26 -11.57 -4.62 -5.30
C GLY A 26 -10.12 -5.05 -5.07
N GLY A 27 -9.15 -4.37 -5.71
CA GLY A 27 -7.73 -4.59 -5.47
C GLY A 27 -7.30 -4.22 -4.04
N LEU A 28 -7.82 -3.11 -3.50
CA LEU A 28 -7.58 -2.69 -2.11
C LEU A 28 -8.09 -3.74 -1.11
N SER A 29 -9.35 -4.17 -1.26
CA SER A 29 -9.92 -5.18 -0.37
C SER A 29 -9.19 -6.53 -0.48
N ALA A 30 -8.74 -6.91 -1.69
CA ALA A 30 -7.90 -8.09 -1.85
C ALA A 30 -6.55 -7.93 -1.15
N PHE A 31 -5.95 -6.74 -1.23
CA PHE A 31 -4.67 -6.45 -0.57
C PHE A 31 -4.78 -6.43 0.95
N GLU A 32 -5.84 -5.88 1.53
CA GLU A 32 -6.11 -5.96 2.97
C GLU A 32 -6.12 -7.41 3.46
N ARG A 33 -6.82 -8.31 2.75
CA ARG A 33 -6.84 -9.75 3.08
C ARG A 33 -5.46 -10.39 2.98
N LEU A 34 -4.62 -9.96 2.03
CA LEU A 34 -3.24 -10.41 1.95
C LEU A 34 -2.43 -9.94 3.17
N CYS A 35 -2.63 -8.69 3.58
CA CYS A 35 -2.00 -8.12 4.76
C CYS A 35 -2.38 -8.85 6.05
N GLU A 36 -3.63 -9.27 6.22
CA GLU A 36 -4.09 -10.06 7.38
C GLU A 36 -3.32 -11.36 7.59
N VAL A 37 -2.81 -11.95 6.50
CA VAL A 37 -2.04 -13.19 6.53
C VAL A 37 -0.54 -12.91 6.57
N GLN A 38 -0.06 -11.99 5.73
CA GLN A 38 1.34 -11.61 5.62
C GLN A 38 1.88 -11.01 6.92
N PHE A 39 1.11 -10.12 7.55
CA PHE A 39 1.49 -9.35 8.74
C PHE A 39 0.70 -9.77 9.98
N ASN A 40 0.23 -11.01 10.02
CA ASN A 40 -0.49 -11.51 11.18
C ASN A 40 0.38 -11.40 12.45
N PRO A 41 -0.13 -10.83 13.56
CA PRO A 41 0.67 -10.54 14.76
C PRO A 41 1.11 -11.80 15.53
N THR A 42 0.42 -12.93 15.37
CA THR A 42 0.71 -14.17 16.11
C THR A 42 1.20 -15.30 15.22
N ALA A 43 0.80 -15.32 13.95
CA ALA A 43 1.17 -16.37 12.99
C ALA A 43 1.35 -15.79 11.57
N PRO A 44 2.37 -14.94 11.34
CA PRO A 44 2.62 -14.38 10.01
C PRO A 44 2.98 -15.48 9.02
N ARG A 45 2.41 -15.41 7.82
CA ARG A 45 2.72 -16.34 6.72
C ARG A 45 3.12 -15.57 5.48
N GLN A 46 4.28 -15.89 4.93
CA GLN A 46 4.77 -15.27 3.71
C GLN A 46 3.94 -15.74 2.50
N ILE A 47 2.96 -14.93 2.11
CA ILE A 47 2.11 -15.18 0.93
C ILE A 47 2.34 -14.16 -0.18
N ILE A 48 2.93 -13.01 0.15
CA ILE A 48 3.42 -12.05 -0.82
C ILE A 48 4.87 -12.41 -1.13
N ALA A 49 5.16 -12.60 -2.42
CA ALA A 49 6.52 -12.92 -2.85
C ALA A 49 7.50 -11.80 -2.44
N PRO A 50 8.72 -12.10 -1.95
CA PRO A 50 9.66 -11.09 -1.49
C PRO A 50 9.99 -10.03 -2.54
N ALA A 51 10.07 -10.43 -3.82
CA ALA A 51 10.32 -9.51 -4.94
C ALA A 51 9.16 -8.53 -5.22
N LYS A 52 8.00 -8.71 -4.59
CA LYS A 52 6.80 -7.88 -4.75
C LYS A 52 6.52 -6.98 -3.56
N LEU A 53 7.17 -7.23 -2.42
CA LEU A 53 7.01 -6.47 -1.18
C LEU A 53 8.35 -5.84 -0.79
N HIS A 54 8.48 -4.54 -1.02
CA HIS A 54 9.72 -3.81 -0.81
C HIS A 54 9.70 -3.09 0.53
N ARG A 55 10.68 -3.34 1.39
CA ARG A 55 10.89 -2.56 2.60
C ARG A 55 11.61 -1.27 2.24
N ILE A 56 11.00 -0.12 2.55
CA ILE A 56 11.60 1.20 2.30
C ILE A 56 12.48 1.61 3.49
N THR A 57 11.94 1.53 4.70
CA THR A 57 12.69 1.78 5.94
C THR A 57 12.08 1.01 7.10
N GLN A 58 12.82 0.93 8.19
CA GLN A 58 12.39 0.33 9.45
C GLN A 58 13.02 1.08 10.62
N ASN A 59 12.25 1.27 11.69
CA ASN A 59 12.77 1.65 13.00
C ASN A 59 12.24 0.67 14.05
N ASP A 60 12.49 0.96 15.33
CA ASP A 60 12.10 0.08 16.44
C ASP A 60 10.59 0.00 16.66
N ILE A 61 9.82 0.89 16.04
CA ILE A 61 8.37 1.06 16.29
C ILE A 61 7.56 0.54 15.10
N TRP A 62 7.96 0.86 13.87
CA TRP A 62 7.19 0.57 12.66
C TRP A 62 8.10 0.35 11.45
N THR A 63 7.54 -0.30 10.42
CA THR A 63 8.23 -0.56 9.15
C THR A 63 7.44 0.01 7.99
N LEU A 64 8.11 0.73 7.10
CA LEU A 64 7.54 1.24 5.85
C LEU A 64 7.73 0.22 4.73
N TRP A 65 6.63 -0.06 4.03
CA TRP A 65 6.59 -0.99 2.92
C TRP A 65 6.01 -0.34 1.68
N LYS A 66 6.34 -0.96 0.55
CA LYS A 66 5.86 -0.61 -0.78
C LYS A 66 5.52 -1.88 -1.55
N VAL A 67 4.39 -1.86 -2.25
CA VAL A 67 3.89 -3.01 -3.02
C VAL A 67 3.27 -2.56 -4.34
N GLU A 68 3.26 -3.46 -5.32
CA GLU A 68 2.44 -3.31 -6.53
C GLU A 68 1.00 -3.76 -6.23
N LEU A 69 0.04 -2.84 -6.30
CA LEU A 69 -1.37 -3.13 -6.04
C LEU A 69 -2.01 -3.83 -7.24
N VAL A 70 -2.27 -5.12 -7.07
CA VAL A 70 -2.88 -5.95 -8.11
C VAL A 70 -4.33 -5.51 -8.34
N ILE A 71 -4.59 -4.92 -9.52
CA ILE A 71 -5.95 -4.53 -9.95
C ILE A 71 -6.33 -5.23 -11.26
N PRO A 72 -6.81 -6.49 -11.19
CA PRO A 72 -7.21 -7.23 -12.38
C PRO A 72 -8.33 -6.52 -13.12
N LYS A 73 -8.42 -6.76 -14.43
CA LYS A 73 -9.48 -6.20 -15.31
C LYS A 73 -9.55 -4.67 -15.32
N SER A 74 -8.50 -3.98 -14.87
CA SER A 74 -8.37 -2.51 -14.94
C SER A 74 -7.99 -2.00 -16.33
N GLY A 75 -7.63 -2.90 -17.26
CA GLY A 75 -7.05 -2.55 -18.56
C GLY A 75 -5.55 -2.27 -18.51
N LEU A 76 -4.94 -2.25 -17.32
CA LEU A 76 -3.50 -2.06 -17.15
C LEU A 76 -2.72 -3.36 -17.35
N ARG A 77 -1.53 -3.23 -17.94
CA ARG A 77 -0.51 -4.28 -17.89
C ARG A 77 0.02 -4.41 -16.45
N SER A 78 0.56 -5.57 -16.10
CA SER A 78 1.06 -5.84 -14.74
C SER A 78 2.07 -4.79 -14.26
N ASN A 79 3.02 -4.41 -15.11
CA ASN A 79 4.02 -3.38 -14.81
C ASN A 79 3.48 -1.95 -14.74
N GLN A 80 2.20 -1.73 -15.04
CA GLN A 80 1.53 -0.43 -14.96
C GLN A 80 0.61 -0.34 -13.74
N TRP A 81 0.45 -1.42 -12.99
CA TRP A 81 -0.37 -1.41 -11.78
C TRP A 81 0.12 -0.34 -10.79
N PRO A 82 -0.81 0.32 -10.07
CA PRO A 82 -0.44 1.31 -9.07
C PRO A 82 0.48 0.71 -8.02
N ARG A 83 1.35 1.53 -7.47
CA ARG A 83 2.12 1.17 -6.28
C ARG A 83 1.48 1.82 -5.06
N MET A 84 1.56 1.10 -3.95
CA MET A 84 1.02 1.52 -2.66
C MET A 84 2.12 1.52 -1.61
N TRP A 85 2.13 2.55 -0.79
CA TRP A 85 2.99 2.69 0.38
C TRP A 85 2.16 2.58 1.64
N PHE A 86 2.66 1.82 2.61
CA PHE A 86 1.97 1.55 3.85
C PHE A 86 2.95 1.25 4.98
N ALA A 87 2.57 1.60 6.21
CA ALA A 87 3.37 1.32 7.39
C ALA A 87 2.70 0.26 8.26
N VAL A 88 3.52 -0.60 8.88
CA VAL A 88 3.08 -1.68 9.77
C VAL A 88 3.65 -1.44 11.16
N LYS A 89 2.78 -1.42 12.18
CA LYS A 89 3.11 -1.29 13.61
C LYS A 89 2.27 -2.28 14.42
N GLY A 90 2.83 -3.44 14.76
CA GLY A 90 2.10 -4.48 15.48
C GLY A 90 0.84 -4.91 14.72
N VAL A 91 -0.34 -4.61 15.29
CA VAL A 91 -1.65 -4.92 14.68
C VAL A 91 -2.18 -3.80 13.77
N LEU A 92 -1.51 -2.66 13.70
CA LEU A 92 -1.91 -1.51 12.89
C LEU A 92 -1.23 -1.56 11.53
N ILE A 93 -2.01 -1.35 10.47
CA ILE A 93 -1.51 -1.08 9.12
C ILE A 93 -2.09 0.23 8.64
N ALA A 94 -1.24 1.21 8.37
CA ALA A 94 -1.63 2.50 7.84
C ALA A 94 -1.30 2.58 6.34
N PHE A 95 -2.30 2.76 5.48
CA PHE A 95 -2.13 3.06 4.07
C PHE A 95 -1.89 4.55 3.87
N LEU A 96 -0.77 4.90 3.23
CA LEU A 96 -0.22 6.26 3.30
C LEU A 96 -0.37 7.00 1.97
N CYS A 97 -0.05 6.35 0.86
CA CYS A 97 -0.23 6.89 -0.48
C CYS A 97 -0.31 5.80 -1.55
N VAL A 98 -0.90 6.15 -2.69
CA VAL A 98 -0.98 5.30 -3.88
C VAL A 98 -0.71 6.13 -5.13
N ALA A 99 0.07 5.59 -6.07
CA ALA A 99 0.36 6.26 -7.33
C ALA A 99 0.39 5.28 -8.50
N SER A 100 -0.14 5.70 -9.65
CA SER A 100 -0.10 4.91 -10.89
C SER A 100 1.06 5.34 -11.77
N HIS A 101 1.71 4.38 -12.43
CA HIS A 101 2.75 4.66 -13.43
C HIS A 101 2.30 5.58 -14.56
N ILE A 102 0.99 5.66 -14.84
CA ILE A 102 0.49 6.59 -15.85
C ILE A 102 0.72 8.05 -15.44
N ASP A 103 0.81 8.33 -14.15
CA ASP A 103 1.02 9.68 -13.63
C ASP A 103 2.51 10.10 -13.65
N ASN A 104 3.39 9.22 -14.16
CA ASN A 104 4.84 9.42 -14.23
C ASN A 104 5.43 9.96 -12.90
N TYR A 105 4.94 9.42 -11.78
CA TYR A 105 5.36 9.89 -10.47
C TYR A 105 6.83 9.55 -10.23
N ASN A 106 7.49 10.40 -9.44
CA ASN A 106 8.83 10.12 -8.97
C ASN A 106 8.76 9.25 -7.71
N ASP A 107 9.40 8.08 -7.78
CA ASP A 107 9.38 7.07 -6.72
C ASP A 107 9.96 7.57 -5.40
N GLN A 108 11.08 8.30 -5.44
CA GLN A 108 11.70 8.87 -4.24
C GLN A 108 10.84 9.95 -3.59
N ASN A 109 10.09 10.71 -4.38
CA ASN A 109 9.15 11.69 -3.84
C ASN A 109 7.98 11.00 -3.11
N MET A 110 7.51 9.87 -3.63
CA MET A 110 6.48 9.06 -2.97
C MET A 110 7.00 8.40 -1.69
N ASP A 111 8.24 7.90 -1.68
CA ASP A 111 8.88 7.38 -0.46
C ASP A 111 8.94 8.46 0.63
N ARG A 112 9.40 9.68 0.29
CA ARG A 112 9.44 10.82 1.22
C ARG A 112 8.05 11.24 1.69
N LEU A 113 7.07 11.28 0.79
CA LEU A 113 5.69 11.61 1.14
C LEU A 113 5.08 10.56 2.07
N ALA A 114 5.34 9.28 1.84
CA ALA A 114 4.89 8.20 2.70
C ALA A 114 5.55 8.30 4.09
N LEU A 115 6.85 8.57 4.15
CA LEU A 115 7.57 8.81 5.41
C LEU A 115 6.95 9.96 6.21
N LEU A 116 6.65 11.08 5.54
CA LEU A 116 5.99 12.22 6.17
C LEU A 116 4.61 11.84 6.69
N ARG A 117 3.77 11.18 5.87
CA ARG A 117 2.41 10.79 6.28
C ARG A 117 2.40 9.72 7.38
N ALA A 118 3.46 8.93 7.52
CA ALA A 118 3.56 7.96 8.60
C ALA A 118 3.62 8.62 9.98
N THR A 119 4.15 9.86 10.08
CA THR A 119 4.22 10.59 11.36
C THR A 119 2.85 11.04 11.87
N ASP A 120 1.84 11.07 11.01
CA ASP A 120 0.46 11.39 11.41
C ASP A 120 -0.19 10.22 12.19
N PHE A 121 0.42 9.02 12.14
CA PHE A 121 -0.06 7.84 12.85
C PHE A 121 0.86 7.38 14.00
N PHE A 122 2.18 7.59 13.89
CA PHE A 122 3.17 6.92 14.75
C PHE A 122 4.25 7.82 15.31
#